data_AF-A0A839QHN1-F1
#
_entry.id   AF-A0A839QHN1-F1
#
_cell.length_a   1.000
_cell.length_b   1.000
_cell.length_c   1.000
_cell.angle_alpha   90.00
_cell.angle_beta   90.00
_cell.angle_gamma   90.00
#
_symmetry.space_group_name_H-M   'P 1'
#
loop_
_entity.id
_entity.type
_entity.pdbx_description
1 polymer ?
#
loop_
_entity_poly.entity_id
_entity_poly.type
_entity_poly.pdbx_seq_one_letter_code
_entity_poly.pdbx_strand_id
1 'polypeptide(L)'
;MTVQELLIFLVVIALAALALAIPFFRAWTGAWRSWARQGPGPLVFTKRNYAPLQFGVAALAIVCLAPAIYASAERLESAGLIWNVLLVVFIPVGLGMRWWWPAALTPRWHKDWVGRGGLPETPLWGPNEEVPEAQARKGWR
;
A
#
# COMPACT_ATOMS: atom_id res chain seq x y z
N MET A 1 23.68 19.96 -2.54
CA MET A 1 22.50 20.41 -1.76
C MET A 1 22.94 20.89 -0.39
N THR A 2 22.30 21.93 0.13
CA THR A 2 22.53 22.44 1.50
C THR A 2 21.89 21.54 2.56
N VAL A 3 22.30 21.68 3.83
CA VAL A 3 21.70 20.92 4.95
C VAL A 3 20.20 21.21 5.07
N GLN A 4 19.77 22.46 4.87
CA GLN A 4 18.36 22.84 4.94
C GLN A 4 17.54 22.17 3.83
N GLU A 5 18.03 22.19 2.59
CA GLU A 5 17.37 21.52 1.46
C GLU A 5 17.29 20.00 1.66
N LEU A 6 18.33 19.37 2.22
CA LEU A 6 18.32 17.95 2.57
C LEU A 6 17.24 17.63 3.60
N LEU A 7 17.12 18.45 4.65
CA LEU A 7 16.10 18.26 5.68
C LEU A 7 14.69 18.40 5.09
N ILE A 8 14.46 19.41 4.24
CA ILE A 8 13.19 19.58 3.54
C ILE A 8 12.87 18.36 2.67
N PHE A 9 13.86 17.88 1.90
CA PHE A 9 13.72 16.69 1.08
C PHE A 9 13.32 15.48 1.92
N LEU A 10 14.02 15.21 3.02
CA LEU A 10 13.72 14.09 3.92
C LEU A 10 12.32 14.20 4.53
N VAL A 11 11.91 15.40 4.94
CA VAL A 11 10.55 15.64 5.48
C VAL A 11 9.49 15.36 4.42
N VAL A 12 9.68 15.83 3.19
CA VAL A 12 8.74 15.58 2.08
C VAL A 12 8.63 14.09 1.78
N ILE A 13 9.75 13.37 1.70
CA ILE A 13 9.77 11.91 1.49
C ILE A 13 9.05 11.19 2.63
N ALA A 14 9.35 11.55 3.88
CA ALA A 14 8.74 10.93 5.05
C ALA A 14 7.22 11.15 5.09
N LEU A 15 6.77 12.38 4.87
CA LEU A 15 5.34 12.71 4.85
C LEU A 15 4.60 11.99 3.72
N ALA A 16 5.17 11.97 2.51
CA ALA A 16 4.58 11.28 1.37
C ALA A 16 4.48 9.76 1.60
N ALA A 17 5.55 9.14 2.11
CA ALA A 17 5.55 7.72 2.44
C ALA A 17 4.56 7.40 3.57
N LEU A 18 4.51 8.21 4.63
CA LEU A 18 3.58 8.02 5.76
C LEU A 18 2.11 8.15 5.33
N ALA A 19 1.79 9.12 4.47
CA ALA A 19 0.43 9.30 3.96
C ALA A 19 -0.13 8.04 3.28
N LEU A 20 0.75 7.25 2.64
CA LEU A 20 0.40 5.98 1.99
C LEU A 20 0.56 4.77 2.92
N ALA A 21 1.54 4.78 3.82
CA ALA A 21 1.79 3.69 4.76
C ALA A 21 0.69 3.58 5.83
N ILE A 22 0.13 4.69 6.30
CA ILE A 22 -0.95 4.69 7.31
C ILE A 22 -2.17 3.87 6.84
N PRO A 23 -2.79 4.14 5.67
CA PRO A 23 -3.93 3.35 5.20
C PRO A 23 -3.52 1.89 4.95
N PHE A 24 -2.31 1.62 4.47
CA PHE A 24 -1.76 0.27 4.33
C PHE A 24 -1.75 -0.46 5.67
N PHE A 25 -1.15 0.09 6.72
CA PHE A 25 -1.05 -0.57 8.02
C PHE A 25 -2.42 -0.77 8.67
N ARG A 26 -3.33 0.20 8.53
CA ARG A 26 -4.72 0.06 9.01
C ARG A 26 -5.46 -1.06 8.28
N ALA A 27 -5.24 -1.21 6.98
CA ALA A 27 -5.79 -2.31 6.20
C ALA A 27 -5.15 -3.65 6.58
N TRP A 28 -3.82 -3.69 6.72
CA TRP A 28 -3.07 -4.90 7.02
C TRP A 28 -3.46 -5.50 8.38
N THR A 29 -3.54 -4.66 9.41
CA THR A 29 -3.94 -5.05 10.77
C THR A 29 -5.44 -5.34 10.89
N GLY A 30 -6.24 -4.97 9.89
CA GLY A 30 -7.69 -5.09 9.95
C GLY A 30 -8.36 -4.05 10.85
N ALA A 31 -7.67 -2.98 11.24
CA ALA A 31 -8.29 -1.82 11.87
C ALA A 31 -9.24 -1.08 10.90
N TRP A 32 -8.97 -1.18 9.61
CA TRP A 32 -9.85 -0.76 8.52
C TRP A 32 -10.09 -2.00 7.65
N ARG A 33 -11.23 -2.69 7.78
CA ARG A 33 -11.60 -3.82 6.90
C ARG A 33 -12.60 -3.44 5.81
N SER A 34 -13.28 -2.30 5.99
CA SER A 34 -14.36 -1.86 5.11
C SER A 34 -13.94 -1.60 3.67
N TRP A 35 -12.66 -1.32 3.41
CA TRP A 35 -12.13 -1.20 2.07
C TRP A 35 -12.30 -2.47 1.23
N ALA A 36 -12.30 -3.66 1.83
CA ALA A 36 -12.37 -4.92 1.11
C ALA A 36 -13.74 -5.15 0.43
N ARG A 37 -14.81 -4.51 0.95
CA ARG A 37 -16.16 -4.54 0.34
C ARG A 37 -16.30 -3.57 -0.82
N GLN A 38 -15.43 -2.57 -0.91
CA GLN A 38 -15.49 -1.58 -1.97
C GLN A 38 -15.04 -2.24 -3.29
N GLY A 39 -15.63 -1.82 -4.41
CA GLY A 39 -15.13 -2.21 -5.72
C GLY A 39 -13.69 -1.70 -5.95
N PRO A 40 -12.95 -2.28 -6.91
CA PRO A 40 -11.66 -1.74 -7.30
C PRO A 40 -11.81 -0.28 -7.75
N GLY A 41 -10.82 0.54 -7.43
CA GLY A 41 -10.79 1.95 -7.86
C GLY A 41 -10.72 2.09 -9.38
N PRO A 42 -10.92 3.32 -9.90
CA PRO A 42 -10.73 3.57 -11.32
C PRO A 42 -9.32 3.16 -11.72
N LEU A 43 -9.19 2.59 -12.91
CA LEU A 43 -7.91 2.19 -13.48
C LEU A 43 -7.18 1.03 -12.75
N VAL A 44 -7.87 0.32 -11.85
CA VAL A 44 -7.40 -0.95 -11.27
C VAL A 44 -8.26 -2.08 -11.82
N PHE A 45 -7.62 -3.08 -12.44
CA PHE A 45 -8.29 -4.17 -13.16
C PHE A 45 -8.33 -5.49 -12.38
N THR A 46 -8.00 -5.45 -11.09
CA THR A 46 -8.10 -6.61 -10.22
C THR A 46 -9.57 -6.92 -9.89
N LYS A 47 -9.90 -8.20 -9.74
CA LYS A 47 -11.26 -8.64 -9.37
C LYS A 47 -11.76 -8.06 -8.04
N ARG A 48 -10.84 -7.73 -7.13
CA ARG A 48 -11.11 -7.17 -5.81
C ARG A 48 -10.36 -5.87 -5.63
N ASN A 49 -10.84 -5.03 -4.73
CA ASN A 49 -10.09 -3.86 -4.31
C ASN A 49 -8.84 -4.29 -3.54
N TYR A 50 -7.67 -3.80 -3.94
CA TYR A 50 -6.40 -3.94 -3.21
C TYR A 50 -5.70 -2.60 -2.99
N ALA A 51 -6.41 -1.48 -3.17
CA ALA A 51 -5.82 -0.15 -3.14
C ALA A 51 -5.00 0.14 -1.87
N PRO A 52 -5.45 -0.20 -0.64
CA PRO A 52 -4.63 0.03 0.55
C PRO A 52 -3.32 -0.78 0.55
N LEU A 53 -3.31 -1.96 -0.05
CA LEU A 53 -2.09 -2.76 -0.20
C LEU A 53 -1.15 -2.16 -1.25
N GLN A 54 -1.72 -1.65 -2.35
CA GLN A 54 -0.97 -0.91 -3.37
C GLN A 54 -0.34 0.36 -2.79
N PHE A 55 -1.00 1.05 -1.86
CA PHE A 55 -0.41 2.20 -1.15
C PHE A 55 0.83 1.81 -0.34
N GLY A 56 0.85 0.61 0.27
CA GLY A 56 2.05 0.12 0.98
C GLY A 56 3.26 -0.04 0.06
N VAL A 57 3.05 -0.58 -1.13
CA VAL A 57 4.14 -0.70 -2.13
C VAL A 57 4.54 0.66 -2.68
N ALA A 58 3.58 1.56 -2.91
CA ALA A 58 3.89 2.93 -3.33
C ALA A 58 4.70 3.68 -2.25
N ALA A 59 4.37 3.51 -0.97
CA ALA A 59 5.15 4.05 0.15
C ALA A 59 6.59 3.51 0.14
N LEU A 60 6.75 2.20 -0.08
CA LEU A 60 8.06 1.56 -0.20
C LEU A 60 8.83 2.11 -1.41
N ALA A 61 8.17 2.26 -2.56
CA ALA A 61 8.77 2.82 -3.77
C ALA A 61 9.29 4.25 -3.54
N ILE A 62 8.52 5.10 -2.86
CA ILE A 62 8.95 6.47 -2.50
C ILE A 62 10.23 6.44 -1.67
N VAL A 63 10.28 5.60 -0.63
CA VAL A 63 11.46 5.50 0.25
C VAL A 63 12.67 4.94 -0.52
N CYS A 64 12.46 3.91 -1.35
CA CYS A 64 13.55 3.29 -2.12
C CYS A 64 14.05 4.17 -3.27
N LEU A 65 13.20 5.02 -3.87
CA LEU A 65 13.58 5.94 -4.94
C LEU A 65 14.23 7.23 -4.42
N ALA A 66 14.03 7.59 -3.14
CA ALA A 66 14.62 8.78 -2.55
C ALA A 66 16.16 8.86 -2.68
N PRO A 67 16.94 7.78 -2.44
CA PRO A 67 18.38 7.76 -2.71
C PRO A 67 18.74 8.06 -4.17
N ALA A 68 17.94 7.61 -5.14
CA ALA A 68 18.19 7.87 -6.56
C ALA A 68 18.01 9.36 -6.89
N ILE A 69 16.94 9.97 -6.34
CA ILE A 69 16.66 11.40 -6.48
C ILE A 69 17.78 12.22 -5.85
N TYR A 70 18.20 11.87 -4.63
CA TYR A 70 19.31 12.52 -3.94
C TYR A 70 20.61 12.41 -4.75
N ALA A 71 20.98 11.21 -5.20
CA ALA A 71 22.19 10.97 -5.97
C ALA A 71 22.19 11.77 -7.29
N SER A 72 21.04 11.88 -7.96
CA SER A 72 20.89 12.73 -9.14
C SER A 72 21.06 14.22 -8.83
N ALA A 73 20.48 14.70 -7.72
CA ALA A 73 20.60 16.09 -7.31
C ALA A 73 22.06 16.48 -6.99
N GLU A 74 22.81 15.58 -6.34
CA GLU A 74 24.25 15.76 -6.07
C GLU A 74 25.16 15.41 -7.27
N ARG A 75 24.59 15.00 -8.40
CA ARG A 75 25.33 14.58 -9.61
C ARG A 75 26.35 13.47 -9.34
N LEU A 76 26.01 12.53 -8.46
CA LEU A 76 26.86 11.38 -8.17
C LEU A 76 26.92 10.45 -9.40
N GLU A 77 28.09 9.91 -9.68
CA GLU A 77 28.31 8.99 -10.81
C GLU A 77 27.42 7.74 -10.74
N SER A 78 27.11 7.28 -9.52
CA SER A 78 26.26 6.13 -9.27
C SER A 78 24.76 6.37 -9.52
N ALA A 79 24.33 7.62 -9.74
CA ALA A 79 22.90 7.94 -9.87
C ALA A 79 22.20 7.14 -10.97
N GLY A 80 22.86 7.00 -12.14
CA GLY A 80 22.32 6.22 -13.26
C GLY A 80 22.15 4.73 -12.92
N LEU A 81 23.11 4.14 -12.22
CA LEU A 81 23.03 2.74 -11.77
C LEU A 81 21.87 2.55 -10.77
N ILE A 82 21.73 3.45 -9.81
CA ILE A 82 20.66 3.39 -8.80
C ILE A 82 19.29 3.49 -9.49
N TRP A 83 19.11 4.44 -10.42
CA TRP A 83 17.88 4.54 -11.20
C TRP A 83 17.59 3.28 -12.00
N ASN A 84 18.58 2.74 -12.72
CA ASN A 84 18.38 1.55 -13.55
C ASN A 84 17.92 0.35 -12.71
N VAL A 85 18.57 0.08 -11.58
CA VAL A 85 18.20 -1.03 -10.69
C VAL A 85 16.78 -0.83 -10.16
N LEU A 86 16.46 0.36 -9.66
CA LEU A 86 15.16 0.62 -9.04
C LEU A 86 14.02 0.64 -10.07
N LEU A 87 14.21 1.21 -11.25
CA LEU A 87 13.18 1.25 -12.30
C LEU A 87 12.90 -0.15 -12.86
N VAL A 88 13.93 -0.97 -13.05
CA VAL A 88 13.77 -2.37 -13.47
C VAL A 88 12.92 -3.18 -12.47
N VAL A 89 12.97 -2.82 -11.17
CA VAL A 89 12.14 -3.46 -10.15
C VAL A 89 10.74 -2.84 -10.08
N PHE A 90 10.64 -1.51 -9.95
CA PHE A 90 9.38 -0.84 -9.62
C PHE A 90 8.46 -0.65 -10.83
N ILE A 91 8.96 -0.57 -12.06
CA ILE A 91 8.08 -0.49 -13.25
C ILE A 91 7.28 -1.78 -13.44
N PRO A 92 7.88 -2.99 -13.49
CA PRO A 92 7.12 -4.23 -13.61
C PRO A 92 6.20 -4.48 -12.42
N VAL A 93 6.64 -4.16 -11.20
CA VAL A 93 5.81 -4.28 -9.99
C VAL A 93 4.60 -3.35 -10.07
N GLY A 94 4.80 -2.07 -10.34
CA GLY A 94 3.72 -1.08 -10.42
C GLY A 94 2.72 -1.39 -11.54
N LEU A 95 3.22 -1.84 -12.70
CA LEU A 95 2.37 -2.33 -13.77
C LEU A 95 1.61 -3.58 -13.30
N GLY A 96 2.31 -4.65 -12.93
CA GLY A 96 1.69 -5.93 -12.55
C GLY A 96 0.58 -5.78 -11.52
N MET A 97 0.79 -4.93 -10.50
CA MET A 97 -0.17 -4.65 -9.43
C MET A 97 -1.51 -4.06 -9.90
N ARG A 98 -1.54 -3.43 -11.08
CA ARG A 98 -2.75 -2.86 -11.69
C ARG A 98 -3.66 -3.92 -12.30
N TRP A 99 -3.09 -5.03 -12.77
CA TRP A 99 -3.83 -6.15 -13.36
C TRP A 99 -4.01 -7.32 -12.39
N TRP A 100 -3.08 -7.49 -11.45
CA TRP A 100 -3.02 -8.66 -10.60
C TRP A 100 -2.45 -8.34 -9.22
N TRP A 101 -3.02 -8.94 -8.19
CA TRP A 101 -2.45 -8.93 -6.85
C TRP A 101 -2.25 -10.36 -6.36
N PRO A 102 -1.04 -10.73 -5.90
CA PRO A 102 -0.79 -12.07 -5.37
C PRO A 102 -1.53 -12.27 -4.04
N ALA A 103 -2.38 -13.29 -3.98
CA ALA A 103 -3.16 -13.61 -2.79
C ALA A 103 -2.26 -13.85 -1.56
N ALA A 104 -1.05 -14.36 -1.75
CA ALA A 104 -0.06 -14.57 -0.69
C ALA A 104 0.30 -13.26 0.05
N LEU A 105 0.31 -12.12 -0.64
CA LEU A 105 0.62 -10.79 -0.09
C LEU A 105 -0.61 -10.05 0.44
N THR A 106 -1.65 -10.78 0.84
CA THR A 106 -2.81 -10.22 1.55
C THR A 106 -2.75 -10.60 3.03
N PRO A 107 -3.29 -9.76 3.94
CA PRO A 107 -3.30 -10.06 5.36
C PRO A 107 -4.20 -11.28 5.64
N ARG A 108 -3.91 -12.00 6.73
CA ARG A 108 -4.59 -13.26 7.09
C ARG A 108 -6.11 -13.11 7.13
N TRP A 109 -6.61 -12.07 7.80
CA TRP A 109 -8.05 -11.80 7.89
C TRP A 109 -8.73 -11.67 6.50
N HIS A 110 -8.04 -11.10 5.52
CA HIS A 110 -8.58 -10.91 4.18
C HIS A 110 -8.64 -12.24 3.43
N LYS A 111 -7.61 -13.09 3.60
CA LYS A 111 -7.63 -14.47 3.07
C LYS A 111 -8.81 -15.25 3.65
N ASP A 112 -9.03 -15.15 4.95
CA ASP A 112 -10.12 -15.82 5.65
C ASP A 112 -11.49 -15.29 5.19
N TRP A 113 -11.63 -13.98 4.97
CA TRP A 113 -12.84 -13.38 4.41
C TRP A 113 -13.12 -13.84 2.98
N VAL A 114 -12.09 -13.91 2.13
CA VAL A 114 -12.22 -14.45 0.76
C VAL A 114 -12.57 -15.94 0.79
N GLY A 115 -12.02 -16.71 1.73
CA GLY A 115 -12.35 -18.12 1.93
C GLY A 115 -13.82 -18.36 2.32
N ARG A 116 -14.47 -17.37 2.95
CA ARG A 116 -15.90 -17.39 3.29
C ARG A 116 -16.82 -16.86 2.20
N GLY A 117 -16.29 -16.55 1.02
CA GLY A 117 -17.05 -16.04 -0.15
C GLY A 117 -16.52 -14.71 -0.66
N GLY A 118 -16.08 -13.82 0.24
CA GLY A 118 -15.46 -12.54 -0.13
C GLY A 118 -16.37 -11.63 -0.95
N LEU A 119 -17.68 -11.67 -0.69
CA LEU A 119 -18.69 -10.82 -1.31
C LEU A 119 -19.05 -9.66 -0.37
N PRO A 120 -19.62 -8.54 -0.87
CA PRO A 120 -19.99 -7.39 -0.04
C PRO A 120 -20.87 -7.74 1.17
N GLU A 121 -21.74 -8.74 1.04
CA GLU A 121 -22.61 -9.30 2.07
C GLU A 121 -21.89 -10.23 3.06
N THR A 122 -20.70 -10.73 2.72
CA THR A 122 -19.91 -11.57 3.63
C THR A 122 -19.44 -10.72 4.84
N PRO A 123 -19.69 -11.16 6.09
CA PRO A 123 -19.22 -10.48 7.30
C PRO A 123 -17.70 -10.27 7.27
N LEU A 124 -17.20 -9.07 7.53
CA LEU A 124 -15.74 -8.78 7.48
C LEU A 124 -14.96 -9.36 8.66
N TRP A 125 -15.66 -9.71 9.74
CA TRP A 125 -15.11 -10.41 10.89
C TRP A 125 -15.43 -11.89 10.80
N GLY A 126 -14.50 -12.70 11.29
CA GLY A 126 -14.70 -14.14 11.42
C GLY A 126 -15.82 -14.46 12.43
N PRO A 127 -16.42 -15.67 12.37
CA PRO A 127 -17.46 -16.08 13.32
C PRO A 127 -17.03 -16.03 14.80
N ASN A 128 -15.72 -16.12 15.04
CA ASN A 128 -15.11 -16.18 16.37
C ASN A 128 -14.32 -14.90 16.71
N GLU A 129 -14.41 -13.84 15.90
CA GLU A 129 -13.74 -12.56 16.18
C GLU A 129 -14.72 -11.59 16.83
N GLU A 130 -14.30 -10.95 17.92
CA GLU A 130 -15.02 -9.83 18.49
C GLU A 130 -14.97 -8.63 17.53
N VAL A 131 -16.15 -8.09 17.20
CA VAL A 131 -16.24 -6.84 16.44
C VAL A 131 -15.93 -5.69 17.38
N PRO A 132 -14.91 -4.85 17.10
CA PRO A 132 -14.61 -3.70 17.94
C PRO A 132 -15.85 -2.81 18.11
N GLU A 133 -16.16 -2.35 19.32
CA GLU A 133 -17.40 -1.61 19.63
C GLU A 133 -17.62 -0.41 18.69
N ALA A 134 -16.56 0.30 18.32
CA ALA A 134 -16.59 1.43 17.39
C ALA A 134 -17.09 1.05 15.99
N GLN A 135 -16.93 -0.21 15.58
CA GLN A 135 -17.42 -0.75 14.32
C GLN A 135 -18.79 -1.44 14.48
N ALA A 136 -19.06 -2.05 15.63
CA ALA A 136 -20.36 -2.62 15.97
C ALA A 136 -21.47 -1.54 15.96
N ARG A 137 -21.18 -0.34 16.47
CA ARG A 137 -22.10 0.82 16.44
C ARG A 137 -22.48 1.29 15.03
N LYS A 138 -21.65 0.99 14.02
CA LYS A 138 -21.94 1.34 12.62
C LYS A 138 -22.83 0.31 11.92
N GLY A 139 -23.30 -0.73 12.62
CA GLY A 139 -24.14 -1.80 12.06
C GLY A 139 -23.40 -2.86 11.26
N TRP A 140 -22.07 -2.98 11.43
CA TRP A 140 -21.24 -3.94 10.70
C TRP A 140 -21.27 -5.27 11.45
N ARG A 141 -22.36 -6.03 11.29
CA ARG A 141 -22.41 -7.46 11.63
C ARG A 141 -22.08 -8.31 10.40
#